data_AF-A0A4Y2HSI1-F1
#
_entry.id   AF-A0A4Y2HSI1-F1
#
_cell.length_a   1.000
_cell.length_b   1.000
_cell.length_c   1.000
_cell.angle_alpha   90.00
_cell.angle_beta   90.00
_cell.angle_gamma   90.00
#
_symmetry.space_group_name_H-M   'P 1'
#
loop_
_entity.id
_entity.type
_entity.pdbx_description
1 polymer ?
#
loop_
_entity_poly.entity_id
_entity_poly.type
_entity_poly.pdbx_seq_one_letter_code
_entity_poly.pdbx_strand_id
1 'polypeptide(L)'
;MPGGRRNAKSSSFKHHSHASDDRHSCDLPTQPQVVPPKHIPMPDIPHNSDFHFEIDALLLSIFAMAGQYINLYSSVFWLPYSHNEDFLNYYLIDYYVLTINLIMVGRRIPVSILKQLCNLCFPSSYQPTCALCVHILTIICLVPVLLFCFYNVTLEHGILSLVFLIYPFVVYVSALGTNVAKFLELKSSPPEKAPVPKSKGAAANNKNNSVINHVCSMSAETIREEVEMLRNDFNIRLKQVLFNSFLVVYHATFLPCYFSP
;
A
#
# COMPACT_ATOMS: atom_id res chain seq x y z
N MET A 1 -47.23 -33.13 16.59
CA MET A 1 -46.05 -32.93 17.44
C MET A 1 -45.44 -31.55 17.14
N PRO A 2 -44.86 -30.87 18.15
CA PRO A 2 -44.78 -29.41 18.25
C PRO A 2 -43.39 -28.83 17.96
N GLY A 3 -43.31 -27.49 17.87
CA GLY A 3 -42.15 -26.68 18.27
C GLY A 3 -41.31 -26.12 17.11
N GLY A 4 -40.99 -24.82 17.02
CA GLY A 4 -41.27 -23.70 17.90
C GLY A 4 -40.79 -22.40 17.24
N ARG A 5 -41.69 -21.42 17.12
CA ARG A 5 -41.37 -20.03 16.78
C ARG A 5 -40.71 -19.38 17.99
N ARG A 6 -39.45 -18.94 17.86
CA ARG A 6 -38.82 -18.07 18.85
C ARG A 6 -39.33 -16.64 18.65
N ASN A 7 -40.19 -16.20 19.57
CA ASN A 7 -40.56 -14.80 19.73
C ASN A 7 -39.36 -14.00 20.23
N ALA A 8 -38.89 -13.02 19.46
CA ALA A 8 -38.08 -11.93 19.99
C ALA A 8 -39.01 -10.76 20.32
N LYS A 9 -39.05 -10.40 21.60
CA LYS A 9 -39.90 -9.34 22.16
C LYS A 9 -39.44 -7.98 21.60
N SER A 10 -40.31 -7.32 20.85
CA SER A 10 -40.19 -5.89 20.54
C SER A 10 -40.47 -5.09 21.82
N SER A 11 -39.43 -4.52 22.42
CA SER A 11 -39.58 -3.55 23.51
C SER A 11 -40.02 -2.21 22.92
N SER A 12 -41.31 -1.93 23.08
CA SER A 12 -41.98 -0.67 22.77
C SER A 12 -41.40 0.47 23.62
N PHE A 13 -40.74 1.44 22.97
CA PHE A 13 -40.45 2.75 23.57
C PHE A 13 -41.67 3.65 23.34
N LYS A 14 -42.43 3.90 24.40
CA LYS A 14 -43.58 4.82 24.42
C LYS A 14 -43.10 6.26 24.30
N HIS A 15 -43.50 6.92 23.20
CA HIS A 15 -43.49 8.39 23.10
C HIS A 15 -44.82 8.90 23.67
N HIS A 16 -44.77 9.69 24.76
CA HIS A 16 -45.89 10.49 25.20
C HIS A 16 -45.81 11.85 24.49
N SER A 17 -46.79 12.17 23.65
CA SER A 17 -47.06 13.54 23.21
C SER A 17 -48.55 13.79 23.28
N HIS A 18 -48.90 14.84 24.01
CA HIS A 18 -50.25 15.31 24.26
C HIS A 18 -50.96 15.75 22.99
N ALA A 19 -52.29 15.55 23.04
CA ALA A 19 -53.27 15.78 21.99
C ALA A 19 -53.42 17.25 21.58
N SER A 20 -53.63 17.48 20.27
CA SER A 20 -54.49 18.56 19.76
C SER A 20 -54.96 18.25 18.34
N ASP A 21 -56.28 18.37 18.17
CA ASP A 21 -57.05 18.78 16.99
C ASP A 21 -57.28 17.89 15.75
N ASP A 22 -58.57 17.78 15.48
CA ASP A 22 -59.28 17.22 14.33
C ASP A 22 -59.01 18.00 13.02
N ARG A 23 -58.91 17.28 11.89
CA ARG A 23 -59.81 17.38 10.71
C ARG A 23 -59.15 16.91 9.41
N HIS A 24 -59.95 16.16 8.65
CA HIS A 24 -59.90 15.88 7.22
C HIS A 24 -58.80 14.99 6.63
N SER A 25 -59.26 13.76 6.36
CA SER A 25 -58.88 12.82 5.31
C SER A 25 -58.48 13.50 3.99
N CYS A 26 -57.21 13.32 3.61
CA CYS A 26 -56.74 13.39 2.23
C CYS A 26 -55.90 12.12 1.99
N ASP A 27 -56.54 11.10 1.43
CA ASP A 27 -55.87 9.90 0.93
C ASP A 27 -55.01 10.27 -0.29
N LEU A 28 -53.75 10.65 -0.04
CA LEU A 28 -52.72 10.66 -1.07
C LEU A 28 -52.25 9.21 -1.31
N PRO A 29 -52.08 8.77 -2.56
CA PRO A 29 -51.53 7.44 -2.84
C PRO A 29 -50.14 7.37 -2.20
N THR A 30 -50.03 6.49 -1.20
CA THR A 30 -48.80 6.20 -0.47
C THR A 30 -47.72 5.87 -1.49
N GLN A 31 -46.76 6.78 -1.69
CA GLN A 31 -45.54 6.44 -2.43
C GLN A 31 -44.98 5.16 -1.82
N PRO A 32 -44.56 4.18 -2.63
CA PRO A 32 -43.93 2.98 -2.10
C PRO A 32 -42.74 3.44 -1.26
N GLN A 33 -42.81 3.21 0.05
CA GLN A 33 -41.70 3.47 0.96
C GLN A 33 -40.51 2.67 0.43
N VAL A 34 -39.59 3.36 -0.25
CA VAL A 34 -38.32 2.77 -0.69
C VAL A 34 -37.56 2.46 0.58
N VAL A 35 -37.60 1.19 0.98
CA VAL A 35 -36.86 0.71 2.16
C VAL A 35 -35.38 0.95 1.88
N PRO A 36 -34.68 1.70 2.75
CA PRO A 36 -33.27 1.95 2.53
C PRO A 36 -32.52 0.60 2.52
N PRO A 37 -31.61 0.38 1.55
CA PRO A 37 -30.79 -0.82 1.48
C PRO A 37 -30.09 -1.06 2.80
N LYS A 38 -30.17 -2.29 3.32
CA LYS A 38 -29.50 -2.67 4.57
C LYS A 38 -27.98 -2.69 4.33
N HIS A 39 -27.24 -1.88 5.08
CA HIS A 39 -25.78 -1.81 4.98
C HIS A 39 -25.12 -3.10 5.48
N ILE A 40 -24.24 -3.65 4.66
CA ILE A 40 -23.27 -4.65 5.09
C ILE A 40 -22.19 -3.85 5.85
N PRO A 41 -21.97 -4.12 7.15
CA PRO A 41 -20.86 -3.50 7.85
C PRO A 41 -19.56 -3.93 7.16
N MET A 42 -18.76 -2.96 6.74
CA MET A 42 -17.42 -3.27 6.23
C MET A 42 -16.65 -4.00 7.34
N PRO A 43 -15.95 -5.10 7.02
CA PRO A 43 -15.18 -5.83 8.01
C PRO A 43 -14.10 -4.93 8.59
N ASP A 44 -13.93 -4.97 9.91
CA ASP A 44 -12.88 -4.25 10.60
C ASP A 44 -11.51 -4.81 10.16
N ILE A 45 -10.80 -4.05 9.34
CA ILE A 45 -9.45 -4.39 8.90
C ILE A 45 -8.53 -4.28 10.13
N PRO A 46 -7.72 -5.30 10.47
CA PRO A 46 -6.87 -5.25 11.65
C PRO A 46 -5.93 -4.05 11.57
N HIS A 47 -5.94 -3.25 12.64
CA HIS A 47 -5.12 -2.06 12.80
C HIS A 47 -3.68 -2.44 13.19
N ASN A 48 -3.01 -3.27 12.39
CA ASN A 48 -1.56 -3.37 12.49
C ASN A 48 -0.98 -2.03 12.03
N SER A 49 -0.02 -1.49 12.76
CA SER A 49 0.60 -0.23 12.35
C SER A 49 1.27 -0.44 11.00
N ASP A 50 1.11 0.54 10.09
CA ASP A 50 1.66 0.45 8.73
C ASP A 50 3.18 0.18 8.75
N PHE A 51 3.86 0.69 9.80
CA PHE A 51 5.28 0.50 10.00
C PHE A 51 5.66 -0.97 10.25
N HIS A 52 4.88 -1.70 11.06
CA HIS A 52 5.14 -3.12 11.30
C HIS A 52 4.98 -3.93 10.02
N PHE A 53 3.96 -3.65 9.22
CA PHE A 53 3.76 -4.32 7.94
C PHE A 53 4.96 -4.14 7.00
N GLU A 54 5.50 -2.92 6.90
CA GLU A 54 6.68 -2.66 6.05
C GLU A 54 7.95 -3.35 6.59
N ILE A 55 8.11 -3.44 7.92
CA ILE A 55 9.22 -4.20 8.53
C ILE A 55 9.09 -5.69 8.19
N ASP A 56 7.92 -6.28 8.38
CA ASP A 56 7.70 -7.70 8.12
C ASP A 56 7.94 -8.02 6.64
N ALA A 57 7.46 -7.16 5.74
CA ALA A 57 7.70 -7.29 4.31
C ALA A 57 9.19 -7.17 3.95
N LEU A 58 9.92 -6.26 4.61
CA LEU A 58 11.37 -6.12 4.41
C LEU A 58 12.11 -7.37 4.91
N LEU A 59 11.81 -7.84 6.12
CA LEU A 59 12.45 -9.02 6.70
C LEU A 59 12.25 -10.24 5.80
N LEU A 60 11.03 -10.46 5.32
CA LEU A 60 10.74 -11.52 4.36
C LEU A 60 11.57 -11.38 3.09
N SER A 61 11.70 -10.15 2.56
CA SER A 61 12.45 -9.89 1.32
C SER A 61 13.96 -10.07 1.53
N ILE A 62 14.50 -9.66 2.68
CA ILE A 62 15.90 -9.86 3.04
C ILE A 62 16.20 -11.35 3.22
N PHE A 63 15.33 -12.10 3.90
CA PHE A 63 15.52 -13.55 4.06
C PHE A 63 15.43 -14.28 2.72
N ALA A 64 14.50 -13.90 1.85
CA ALA A 64 14.41 -14.46 0.50
C ALA A 64 15.69 -14.17 -0.31
N MET A 65 16.18 -12.93 -0.28
CA MET A 65 17.42 -12.55 -0.96
C MET A 65 18.63 -13.27 -0.37
N ALA A 66 18.79 -13.30 0.95
CA ALA A 66 19.87 -13.99 1.63
C ALA A 66 19.86 -15.50 1.29
N GLY A 67 18.69 -16.13 1.30
CA GLY A 67 18.53 -17.52 0.86
C GLY A 67 18.97 -17.74 -0.59
N GLN A 68 18.63 -16.81 -1.50
CA GLN A 68 19.07 -16.87 -2.88
C GLN A 68 20.59 -16.76 -3.02
N TYR A 69 21.23 -15.82 -2.32
CA TYR A 69 22.68 -15.65 -2.34
C TYR A 69 23.42 -16.84 -1.70
N ILE A 70 22.88 -17.41 -0.62
CA ILE A 70 23.43 -18.63 -0.01
C ILE A 70 23.36 -19.80 -0.99
N ASN A 71 22.23 -19.96 -1.69
CA ASN A 71 22.06 -21.03 -2.68
C ASN A 71 23.07 -20.89 -3.83
N LEU A 72 23.22 -19.67 -4.34
CA LEU A 72 24.06 -19.38 -5.51
C LEU A 72 25.57 -19.50 -5.21
N TYR A 73 26.01 -19.01 -4.04
CA TYR A 73 27.42 -18.90 -3.69
C TYR A 73 27.85 -19.89 -2.60
N SER A 74 27.07 -20.94 -2.35
CA SER A 74 27.41 -21.97 -1.37
C SER A 74 28.79 -22.56 -1.64
N SER A 75 29.60 -22.68 -0.60
CA SER A 75 30.91 -23.32 -0.68
C SER A 75 30.86 -24.71 -0.06
N VAL A 76 31.79 -25.58 -0.47
CA VAL A 76 31.95 -26.93 0.10
C VAL A 76 32.99 -26.89 1.24
N PHE A 77 32.79 -25.99 2.21
CA PHE A 77 33.71 -25.80 3.34
C PHE A 77 33.77 -27.03 4.29
N TRP A 78 32.71 -27.85 4.31
CA TRP A 78 32.60 -29.01 5.20
C TRP A 78 33.41 -30.24 4.74
N LEU A 79 34.00 -30.20 3.54
CA LEU A 79 34.73 -31.35 2.99
C LEU A 79 36.19 -31.34 3.50
N PRO A 80 36.70 -32.47 4.02
CA PRO A 80 38.11 -32.56 4.40
C PRO A 80 38.99 -32.31 3.17
N TYR A 81 39.99 -31.43 3.31
CA TYR A 81 40.89 -30.91 2.25
C TYR A 81 40.31 -29.85 1.30
N SER A 82 39.16 -29.24 1.62
CA SER A 82 38.70 -28.04 0.91
C SER A 82 39.66 -26.87 1.15
N HIS A 83 39.94 -26.10 0.10
CA HIS A 83 40.74 -24.86 0.18
C HIS A 83 39.91 -23.65 0.65
N ASN A 84 38.58 -23.81 0.74
CA ASN A 84 37.66 -22.76 1.15
C ASN A 84 37.36 -22.90 2.65
N GLU A 85 37.81 -21.93 3.45
CA GLU A 85 37.52 -21.87 4.88
C GLU A 85 36.16 -21.22 5.20
N ASP A 86 35.62 -20.44 4.26
CA ASP A 86 34.37 -19.71 4.41
C ASP A 86 33.15 -20.50 3.94
N PHE A 87 31.99 -20.29 4.57
CA PHE A 87 30.69 -20.88 4.19
C PHE A 87 30.19 -20.46 2.79
N LEU A 88 30.61 -19.28 2.31
CA LEU A 88 30.23 -18.74 1.00
C LEU A 88 31.47 -18.32 0.22
N ASN A 89 31.39 -18.43 -1.10
CA ASN A 89 32.43 -17.93 -2.00
C ASN A 89 32.28 -16.40 -2.18
N TYR A 90 32.67 -15.61 -1.17
CA TYR A 90 32.48 -14.15 -1.14
C TYR A 90 33.11 -13.40 -2.32
N TYR A 91 34.17 -13.95 -2.92
CA TYR A 91 34.87 -13.34 -4.05
C TYR A 91 34.06 -13.38 -5.37
N LEU A 92 33.02 -14.23 -5.46
CA LEU A 92 32.09 -14.27 -6.60
C LEU A 92 30.96 -13.24 -6.46
N ILE A 93 30.76 -12.69 -5.27
CA ILE A 93 29.62 -11.81 -5.00
C ILE A 93 29.94 -10.41 -5.52
N ASP A 94 29.19 -9.98 -6.54
CA ASP A 94 29.19 -8.59 -6.99
C ASP A 94 28.50 -7.68 -5.95
N TYR A 95 29.32 -6.87 -5.27
CA TYR A 95 28.87 -5.94 -4.24
C TYR A 95 28.02 -4.79 -4.79
N TYR A 96 28.24 -4.36 -6.03
CA TYR A 96 27.47 -3.27 -6.64
C TYR A 96 26.05 -3.74 -6.97
N VAL A 97 25.91 -4.94 -7.55
CA VAL A 97 24.61 -5.57 -7.81
C VAL A 97 23.87 -5.86 -6.50
N LEU A 98 24.56 -6.40 -5.50
CA LEU A 98 23.99 -6.62 -4.17
C LEU A 98 23.47 -5.31 -3.55
N THR A 99 24.25 -4.24 -3.63
CA THR A 99 23.85 -2.91 -3.12
C THR A 99 22.62 -2.38 -3.83
N ILE A 100 22.54 -2.52 -5.17
CA ILE A 100 21.35 -2.13 -5.94
C ILE A 100 20.14 -2.93 -5.49
N ASN A 101 20.26 -4.26 -5.36
CA ASN A 101 19.15 -5.10 -4.93
C ASN A 101 18.66 -4.73 -3.53
N LEU A 102 19.59 -4.47 -2.59
CA LEU A 102 19.26 -4.07 -1.23
C LEU A 102 18.56 -2.69 -1.18
N ILE A 103 19.05 -1.71 -1.94
CA ILE A 103 18.41 -0.40 -2.05
C ILE A 103 17.00 -0.54 -2.66
N MET A 104 16.86 -1.32 -3.72
CA MET A 104 15.58 -1.45 -4.43
C MET A 104 14.52 -2.15 -3.57
N VAL A 105 14.89 -3.18 -2.81
CA VAL A 105 14.02 -3.85 -1.84
C VAL A 105 13.75 -2.96 -0.61
N GLY A 106 14.76 -2.26 -0.10
CA GLY A 106 14.71 -1.46 1.12
C GLY A 106 14.17 -0.04 0.97
N ARG A 107 13.93 0.45 -0.25
CA ARG A 107 13.63 1.88 -0.55
C ARG A 107 12.49 2.52 0.25
N ARG A 108 11.53 1.72 0.76
CA ARG A 108 10.36 2.23 1.50
C ARG A 108 10.65 2.57 2.96
N ILE A 109 11.62 1.89 3.57
CA ILE A 109 11.93 2.06 4.99
C ILE A 109 12.47 3.47 5.31
N PRO A 110 13.41 4.05 4.53
CA PRO A 110 13.86 5.42 4.76
C PRO A 110 12.69 6.41 4.80
N VAL A 111 11.73 6.27 3.88
CA VAL A 111 10.54 7.12 3.81
C VAL A 111 9.65 6.94 5.04
N SER A 112 9.37 5.69 5.44
CA SER A 112 8.55 5.37 6.61
C SER A 112 9.17 5.89 7.91
N ILE A 113 10.48 5.71 8.11
CA ILE A 113 11.20 6.21 9.28
C ILE A 113 11.19 7.74 9.32
N LEU A 114 11.54 8.39 8.21
CA LEU A 114 11.58 9.86 8.14
C LEU A 114 10.19 10.48 8.35
N LYS A 115 9.12 9.84 7.85
CA LYS A 115 7.75 10.26 8.14
C LYS A 115 7.39 10.12 9.61
N GLN A 116 7.77 9.02 10.25
CA GLN A 116 7.53 8.82 11.68
C GLN A 116 8.31 9.86 12.52
N LEU A 117 9.54 10.20 12.13
CA LEU A 117 10.31 11.28 12.75
C LEU A 117 9.67 12.66 12.54
N CYS A 118 9.24 12.98 11.31
CA CYS A 118 8.46 14.20 11.01
C CYS A 118 7.23 14.32 11.92
N ASN A 119 6.52 13.21 12.15
CA ASN A 119 5.32 13.18 12.99
C ASN A 119 5.60 13.48 14.47
N LEU A 120 6.78 13.08 14.95
CA LEU A 120 7.21 13.35 16.32
C LEU A 120 7.70 14.79 16.49
N CYS A 121 8.37 15.35 15.48
CA CYS A 121 9.00 16.66 15.57
C CYS A 121 8.06 17.83 15.22
N PHE A 122 7.09 17.65 14.32
CA PHE A 122 6.31 18.76 13.76
C PHE A 122 4.80 18.67 14.05
N PRO A 123 4.15 19.81 14.36
CA PRO A 123 2.70 19.86 14.55
C PRO A 123 1.93 19.57 13.26
N SER A 124 0.71 19.04 13.42
CA SER A 124 -0.18 18.49 12.39
C SER A 124 -0.53 19.39 11.19
N SER A 125 -0.08 20.64 11.18
CA SER A 125 -0.27 21.63 10.11
C SER A 125 0.76 21.49 8.98
N TYR A 126 2.01 21.16 9.31
CA TYR A 126 3.12 21.08 8.35
C TYR A 126 3.32 19.69 7.74
N GLN A 127 2.47 18.74 8.10
CA GLN A 127 2.50 17.35 7.65
C GLN A 127 2.59 17.13 6.13
N PRO A 128 1.77 17.81 5.28
CA PRO A 128 1.86 17.61 3.84
C PRO A 128 3.20 18.12 3.28
N THR A 129 3.72 19.23 3.79
CA THR A 129 5.01 19.79 3.38
C THR A 129 6.17 18.91 3.84
N CYS A 130 6.12 18.37 5.07
CA CYS A 130 7.13 17.44 5.59
C CYS A 130 7.19 16.17 4.71
N ALA A 131 6.03 15.62 4.32
CA ALA A 131 5.97 14.44 3.48
C ALA A 131 6.66 14.64 2.12
N LEU A 132 6.43 15.78 1.46
CA LEU A 132 7.10 16.12 0.21
C LEU A 132 8.62 16.26 0.40
N CYS A 133 9.05 16.96 1.45
CA CYS A 133 10.47 17.11 1.77
C CYS A 133 11.15 15.76 2.04
N VAL A 134 10.49 14.84 2.75
CA VAL A 134 11.00 13.50 3.00
C VAL A 134 11.18 12.72 1.70
N HIS A 135 10.24 12.81 0.77
CA HIS A 135 10.35 12.16 -0.54
C HIS A 135 11.53 12.71 -1.34
N ILE A 136 11.66 14.03 -1.42
CA ILE A 136 12.76 14.69 -2.14
C ILE A 136 14.10 14.31 -1.52
N LEU A 137 14.22 14.37 -0.19
CA LEU A 137 15.45 14.03 0.51
C LEU A 137 15.84 12.56 0.29
N THR A 138 14.86 11.66 0.31
CA THR A 138 15.11 10.23 0.04
C THR A 138 15.60 10.02 -1.39
N ILE A 139 15.00 10.69 -2.38
CA ILE A 139 15.43 10.60 -3.78
C ILE A 139 16.85 11.15 -3.95
N ILE A 140 17.14 12.32 -3.37
CA ILE A 140 18.48 12.93 -3.44
C ILE A 140 19.55 12.03 -2.81
N CYS A 141 19.21 11.26 -1.77
CA CYS A 141 20.14 10.34 -1.13
C CYS A 141 20.32 9.04 -1.93
N LEU A 142 19.23 8.42 -2.40
CA LEU A 142 19.26 7.10 -3.03
C LEU A 142 19.74 7.13 -4.49
N VAL A 143 19.33 8.14 -5.27
CA VAL A 143 19.62 8.18 -6.71
C VAL A 143 21.13 8.25 -7.01
N PRO A 144 21.94 9.09 -6.34
CA PRO A 144 23.38 9.14 -6.60
C PRO A 144 24.07 7.80 -6.32
N VAL A 145 23.69 7.11 -5.25
CA VAL A 145 24.24 5.79 -4.90
C VAL A 145 23.87 4.77 -5.96
N LEU A 146 22.60 4.75 -6.39
CA LEU A 146 22.15 3.87 -7.47
C LEU A 146 22.89 4.15 -8.78
N LEU A 147 23.07 5.41 -9.16
CA LEU A 147 23.79 5.79 -10.37
C LEU A 147 25.27 5.38 -10.31
N PHE A 148 25.91 5.53 -9.14
CA PHE A 148 27.28 5.09 -8.94
C PHE A 148 27.42 3.57 -9.08
N CYS A 149 26.55 2.79 -8.42
CA CYS A 149 26.57 1.33 -8.55
C CYS A 149 26.28 0.90 -10.01
N PHE A 150 25.30 1.53 -10.65
CA PHE A 150 24.92 1.23 -12.03
C PHE A 150 26.05 1.49 -13.03
N TYR A 151 26.81 2.57 -12.83
CA TYR A 151 28.00 2.87 -13.63
C TYR A 151 29.06 1.77 -13.48
N ASN A 152 29.37 1.35 -12.25
CA ASN A 152 30.36 0.29 -12.00
C ASN A 152 29.93 -1.07 -12.57
N VAL A 153 28.65 -1.46 -12.40
CA VAL A 153 28.11 -2.70 -12.98
C VAL A 153 28.22 -2.70 -14.51
N THR A 154 27.98 -1.54 -15.15
CA THR A 154 28.10 -1.42 -16.61
C THR A 154 29.54 -1.52 -17.09
N LEU A 155 30.51 -1.05 -16.30
CA LEU A 155 31.93 -1.21 -16.60
C LEU A 155 32.38 -2.66 -16.48
N GLU A 156 31.89 -3.40 -15.48
CA GLU A 156 32.29 -4.78 -15.22
C GLU A 156 31.61 -5.80 -16.15
N HIS A 157 30.29 -5.66 -16.38
CA HIS A 157 29.49 -6.66 -17.11
C HIS A 157 29.02 -6.21 -18.50
N GLY A 158 29.34 -4.97 -18.89
CA GLY A 158 28.98 -4.40 -20.19
C GLY A 158 27.53 -3.89 -20.32
N ILE A 159 27.16 -3.49 -21.54
CA ILE A 159 25.91 -2.76 -21.82
C ILE A 159 24.67 -3.65 -21.73
N LEU A 160 24.77 -4.97 -21.90
CA LEU A 160 23.60 -5.86 -21.80
C LEU A 160 23.02 -5.86 -20.38
N SER A 161 23.87 -5.78 -19.37
CA SER A 161 23.49 -5.66 -17.96
C SER A 161 22.64 -4.42 -17.68
N LEU A 162 22.83 -3.36 -18.47
CA LEU A 162 22.03 -2.13 -18.44
C LEU A 162 20.54 -2.41 -18.70
N VAL A 163 20.25 -3.28 -19.67
CA VAL A 163 18.88 -3.59 -20.12
C VAL A 163 18.13 -4.30 -19.00
N PHE A 164 18.79 -5.24 -18.31
CA PHE A 164 18.21 -5.94 -17.18
C PHE A 164 17.99 -5.02 -15.98
N LEU A 165 18.94 -4.14 -15.65
CA LEU A 165 18.73 -3.19 -14.54
C LEU A 165 17.64 -2.15 -14.85
N ILE A 166 17.49 -1.71 -16.11
CA ILE A 166 16.48 -0.71 -16.50
C ILE A 166 15.07 -1.34 -16.62
N TYR A 167 14.97 -2.65 -16.86
CA TYR A 167 13.70 -3.32 -17.13
C TYR A 167 12.59 -3.05 -16.09
N PRO A 168 12.82 -3.14 -14.76
CA PRO A 168 11.81 -2.83 -13.75
C PRO A 168 11.30 -1.39 -13.81
N PHE A 169 12.15 -0.44 -14.23
CA PHE A 169 11.76 0.96 -14.39
C PHE A 169 10.89 1.17 -15.62
N VAL A 170 11.16 0.45 -16.71
CA VAL A 170 10.29 0.47 -17.91
C VAL A 170 8.91 -0.11 -17.57
N VAL A 171 8.89 -1.25 -16.87
CA VAL A 171 7.64 -1.85 -16.38
C VAL A 171 6.89 -0.87 -15.46
N TYR A 172 7.61 -0.17 -14.57
CA TYR A 172 7.02 0.85 -13.69
C TYR A 172 6.29 1.95 -14.47
N VAL A 173 6.99 2.58 -15.42
CA VAL A 173 6.44 3.67 -16.23
C VAL A 173 5.22 3.20 -17.03
N SER A 174 5.26 1.97 -17.55
CA SER A 174 4.15 1.40 -18.32
C SER A 174 2.90 1.07 -17.47
N ALA A 175 3.08 0.55 -16.24
CA ALA A 175 1.98 0.04 -15.43
C ALA A 175 1.33 1.11 -14.53
N LEU A 176 2.15 2.01 -13.95
CA LEU A 176 1.74 2.99 -12.95
C LEU A 176 1.75 4.45 -13.44
N GLY A 177 2.31 4.71 -14.63
CA GLY A 177 2.47 6.07 -15.17
C GLY A 177 3.55 6.86 -14.43
N THR A 178 3.52 8.20 -14.55
CA THR A 178 4.59 9.10 -14.07
C THR A 178 4.55 9.43 -12.57
N ASN A 179 3.70 8.78 -11.78
CA ASN A 179 3.50 9.13 -10.36
C ASN A 179 4.58 8.57 -9.44
N VAL A 180 5.79 9.15 -9.45
CA VAL A 180 6.96 8.72 -8.65
C VAL A 180 6.65 8.56 -7.15
N ALA A 181 5.71 9.32 -6.59
CA ALA A 181 5.27 9.18 -5.20
C ALA A 181 4.72 7.77 -4.87
N LYS A 182 4.09 7.11 -5.84
CA LYS A 182 3.54 5.74 -5.70
C LYS A 182 4.61 4.65 -5.81
N PHE A 183 5.81 4.99 -6.25
CA PHE A 183 6.96 4.07 -6.28
C PHE A 183 7.59 3.88 -4.90
N LEU A 184 7.66 4.98 -4.14
CA LEU A 184 8.30 5.06 -2.84
C LEU A 184 7.36 4.69 -1.70
N GLU A 185 6.05 4.77 -1.91
CA GLU A 185 5.04 4.45 -0.90
C GLU A 185 4.07 3.42 -1.41
N LEU A 186 3.63 2.51 -0.54
CA LEU A 186 2.54 1.57 -0.83
C LEU A 186 1.15 2.22 -0.60
N LYS A 187 1.09 3.33 0.13
CA LYS A 187 -0.16 4.07 0.33
C LYS A 187 -0.42 5.03 -0.81
N SER A 188 -1.62 4.97 -1.38
CA SER A 188 -2.22 6.13 -2.03
C SER A 188 -2.32 7.24 -0.98
N SER A 189 -1.70 8.39 -1.26
CA SER A 189 -2.14 9.65 -0.66
C SER A 189 -3.67 9.70 -0.71
N PRO A 190 -4.35 10.30 0.30
CA PRO A 190 -5.79 10.49 0.21
C PRO A 190 -6.10 11.13 -1.14
N PRO A 191 -7.19 10.71 -1.82
CA PRO A 191 -7.59 11.35 -3.06
C PRO A 191 -7.60 12.84 -2.81
N GLU A 192 -6.83 13.57 -3.62
CA GLU A 192 -6.91 15.01 -3.70
C GLU A 192 -8.39 15.34 -3.77
N LYS A 193 -8.86 16.13 -2.80
CA LYS A 193 -10.27 16.42 -2.58
C LYS A 193 -10.90 16.79 -3.92
N ALA A 194 -11.73 15.89 -4.45
CA ALA A 194 -12.74 16.31 -5.40
C ALA A 194 -13.55 17.45 -4.72
N PRO A 195 -13.89 18.52 -5.43
CA PRO A 195 -14.58 19.66 -4.85
C PRO A 195 -16.03 19.29 -4.55
N VAL A 196 -16.25 18.57 -3.44
CA VAL A 196 -17.60 18.32 -2.91
C VAL A 196 -18.01 19.56 -2.11
N PRO A 197 -19.21 20.13 -2.35
CA PRO A 197 -19.68 21.32 -1.66
C PRO A 197 -19.73 21.09 -0.15
N LYS A 198 -19.21 22.08 0.60
CA LYS A 198 -19.09 22.07 2.05
C LYS A 198 -20.45 21.96 2.73
N SER A 199 -20.88 20.76 3.12
CA SER A 199 -21.89 20.60 4.17
C SER A 199 -21.20 20.72 5.53
N LYS A 200 -21.40 21.85 6.20
CA LYS A 200 -20.97 22.08 7.58
C LYS A 200 -21.73 21.14 8.51
N GLY A 201 -21.04 20.21 9.15
CA GLY A 201 -21.58 19.45 10.28
C GLY A 201 -20.85 18.13 10.52
N ALA A 202 -20.17 18.05 11.66
CA ALA A 202 -19.68 16.83 12.32
C ALA A 202 -18.60 16.00 11.60
N ALA A 203 -17.34 16.19 12.03
CA ALA A 203 -16.38 15.13 12.41
C ALA A 203 -14.95 15.73 12.48
N ALA A 204 -14.66 16.43 13.58
CA ALA A 204 -13.29 16.53 14.05
C ALA A 204 -12.91 15.17 14.68
N ASN A 205 -11.67 14.73 14.48
CA ASN A 205 -11.06 13.48 14.96
C ASN A 205 -11.34 12.19 14.18
N ASN A 206 -10.77 12.05 12.98
CA ASN A 206 -10.05 10.82 12.62
C ASN A 206 -9.09 11.08 11.43
N LYS A 207 -7.83 11.43 11.70
CA LYS A 207 -6.91 11.95 10.67
C LYS A 207 -6.17 10.86 9.87
N ASN A 208 -6.36 9.58 10.20
CA ASN A 208 -5.50 8.50 9.68
C ASN A 208 -6.22 7.37 8.94
N ASN A 209 -7.50 7.52 8.58
CA ASN A 209 -8.16 6.54 7.74
C ASN A 209 -9.15 7.25 6.81
N SER A 210 -8.75 7.47 5.55
CA SER A 210 -9.70 7.78 4.48
C SER A 210 -10.46 6.50 4.16
N VAL A 211 -11.34 6.11 5.09
CA VAL A 211 -12.34 5.09 4.80
C VAL A 211 -13.20 5.70 3.69
N ILE A 212 -13.21 5.04 2.54
CA ILE A 212 -14.22 5.30 1.52
C ILE A 212 -15.55 4.96 2.20
N ASN A 213 -16.17 5.97 2.79
CA ASN A 213 -17.42 5.81 3.50
C ASN A 213 -18.50 5.77 2.45
N HIS A 214 -19.16 4.62 2.32
CA HIS A 214 -20.33 4.50 1.48
C HIS A 214 -21.38 5.51 1.96
N VAL A 215 -21.79 6.42 1.05
CA VAL A 215 -22.89 7.34 1.30
C VAL A 215 -24.12 6.75 0.66
N CYS A 216 -25.03 6.29 1.50
CA CYS A 216 -26.27 5.65 1.10
C CYS A 216 -27.14 6.68 0.37
N SER A 217 -27.10 6.67 -0.96
CA SER A 217 -27.88 7.58 -1.78
C SER A 217 -28.96 6.82 -2.54
N MET A 218 -30.11 7.47 -2.74
CA MET A 218 -31.23 6.94 -3.52
C MET A 218 -31.17 7.34 -4.99
N SER A 219 -30.21 8.17 -5.40
CA SER A 219 -30.04 8.55 -6.80
C SER A 219 -29.10 7.59 -7.54
N ALA A 220 -29.54 7.07 -8.68
CA ALA A 220 -28.76 6.13 -9.48
C ALA A 220 -27.44 6.73 -10.03
N GLU A 221 -27.39 8.05 -10.21
CA GLU A 221 -26.18 8.76 -10.67
C GLU A 221 -25.07 8.71 -9.62
N THR A 222 -25.37 9.06 -8.38
CA THR A 222 -24.38 9.02 -7.28
C THR A 222 -23.86 7.61 -7.00
N ILE A 223 -24.72 6.58 -7.14
CA ILE A 223 -24.30 5.18 -7.00
C ILE A 223 -23.31 4.80 -8.11
N ARG A 224 -23.54 5.23 -9.36
CA ARG A 224 -22.61 4.95 -10.47
C ARG A 224 -21.27 5.63 -10.26
N GLU A 225 -21.27 6.88 -9.81
CA GLU A 225 -20.04 7.62 -9.50
C GLU A 225 -19.26 6.97 -8.36
N GLU A 226 -19.95 6.54 -7.30
CA GLU A 226 -19.34 5.82 -6.18
C GLU A 226 -18.70 4.51 -6.63
N VAL A 227 -19.42 3.71 -7.41
CA VAL A 227 -18.91 2.44 -7.94
C VAL A 227 -17.67 2.66 -8.81
N GLU A 228 -17.68 3.67 -9.67
CA GLU A 228 -16.51 3.97 -10.51
C GLU A 228 -15.33 4.46 -9.68
N MET A 229 -15.55 5.25 -8.63
CA MET A 229 -14.51 5.67 -7.69
C MET A 229 -13.89 4.45 -6.98
N LEU A 230 -14.72 3.55 -6.44
CA LEU A 230 -14.29 2.34 -5.75
C LEU A 230 -13.52 1.40 -6.68
N ARG A 231 -14.01 1.23 -7.91
CA ARG A 231 -13.34 0.43 -8.94
C ARG A 231 -11.97 1.01 -9.28
N ASN A 232 -11.87 2.32 -9.44
CA ASN A 232 -10.61 2.99 -9.74
C ASN A 232 -9.61 2.86 -8.57
N ASP A 233 -10.04 3.07 -7.33
CA ASP A 233 -9.20 2.88 -6.14
C ASP A 233 -8.69 1.44 -6.03
N PHE A 234 -9.57 0.44 -6.21
CA PHE A 234 -9.19 -0.96 -6.24
C PHE A 234 -8.15 -1.26 -7.32
N ASN A 235 -8.38 -0.80 -8.55
CA ASN A 235 -7.47 -1.02 -9.67
C ASN A 235 -6.10 -0.39 -9.41
N ILE A 236 -6.06 0.81 -8.83
CA ILE A 236 -4.80 1.50 -8.49
C ILE A 236 -4.03 0.71 -7.43
N ARG A 237 -4.70 0.31 -6.34
CA ARG A 237 -4.07 -0.46 -5.27
C ARG A 237 -3.59 -1.82 -5.75
N LEU A 238 -4.39 -2.52 -6.56
CA LEU A 238 -4.01 -3.80 -7.12
C LEU A 238 -2.77 -3.68 -8.01
N LYS A 239 -2.75 -2.71 -8.94
CA LYS A 239 -1.57 -2.45 -9.78
C LYS A 239 -0.33 -2.17 -8.94
N GLN A 240 -0.47 -1.36 -7.91
CA GLN A 240 0.62 -0.99 -7.02
C GLN A 240 1.17 -2.19 -6.24
N VAL A 241 0.30 -3.04 -5.69
CA VAL A 241 0.71 -4.27 -5.00
C VAL A 241 1.43 -5.21 -5.97
N LEU A 242 0.85 -5.48 -7.15
CA LEU A 242 1.43 -6.37 -8.15
C LEU A 242 2.81 -5.89 -8.62
N PHE A 243 2.93 -4.60 -8.94
CA PHE A 243 4.21 -4.02 -9.34
C PHE A 243 5.26 -4.13 -8.25
N ASN A 244 4.87 -3.85 -7.01
CA ASN A 244 5.76 -3.93 -5.87
C ASN A 244 6.24 -5.35 -5.59
N SER A 245 5.35 -6.34 -5.66
CA SER A 245 5.71 -7.75 -5.57
C SER A 245 6.64 -8.16 -6.71
N PHE A 246 6.33 -7.76 -7.94
CA PHE A 246 7.19 -8.02 -9.10
C PHE A 246 8.59 -7.46 -8.91
N LEU A 247 8.72 -6.20 -8.48
CA LEU A 247 10.02 -5.57 -8.29
C LEU A 247 10.84 -6.28 -7.21
N VAL A 248 10.22 -6.60 -6.07
CA VAL A 248 10.91 -7.32 -4.99
C VAL A 248 11.40 -8.68 -5.48
N VAL A 249 10.56 -9.45 -6.17
CA VAL A 249 10.96 -10.74 -6.73
C VAL A 249 12.08 -10.56 -7.76
N TYR A 250 11.96 -9.60 -8.67
CA TYR A 250 12.96 -9.34 -9.70
C TYR A 250 14.35 -9.05 -9.10
N HIS A 251 14.42 -8.20 -8.07
CA HIS A 251 15.69 -7.84 -7.43
C HIS A 251 16.18 -8.87 -6.39
N ALA A 252 15.28 -9.60 -5.73
CA ALA A 252 15.66 -10.59 -4.72
C ALA A 252 16.04 -11.94 -5.33
N THR A 253 15.51 -12.30 -6.51
CA THR A 253 15.71 -13.63 -7.11
C THR A 253 16.32 -13.59 -8.51
N PHE A 254 15.70 -12.86 -9.45
CA PHE A 254 16.12 -12.90 -10.86
C PHE A 254 17.50 -12.25 -11.08
N LEU A 255 17.71 -11.05 -10.53
CA LEU A 255 18.96 -10.31 -10.73
C LEU A 255 20.18 -11.09 -10.18
N PRO A 256 20.15 -11.61 -8.94
CA PRO A 256 21.24 -12.42 -8.42
C PRO A 256 21.56 -13.62 -9.32
N CYS A 257 20.55 -14.33 -9.83
CA CYS A 257 20.77 -15.47 -10.74
C CYS A 257 21.46 -15.07 -12.05
N TYR A 258 21.14 -13.91 -12.60
CA TYR A 258 21.72 -13.45 -13.86
C TYR A 258 23.19 -13.05 -13.71
N PHE A 259 23.53 -12.38 -12.61
CA PHE A 259 24.90 -11.95 -12.31
C PHE A 259 25.74 -13.03 -11.63
N SER A 260 25.18 -14.23 -11.41
CA SER A 260 25.96 -15.40 -11.04
C SER A 260 26.92 -15.76 -12.18
N PRO A 261 28.18 -16.11 -11.87
CA PRO A 261 29.05 -16.80 -12.82
C PRO A 261 28.52 -18.21 -13.14
#